data_AF-A0A087K210-F1
#
_entry.id   AF-A0A087K210-F1
#
_cell.length_a   1.000
_cell.length_b   1.000
_cell.length_c   1.000
_cell.angle_alpha   90.00
_cell.angle_beta   90.00
_cell.angle_gamma   90.00
#
_symmetry.space_group_name_H-M   'P 1'
#
loop_
_entity.id
_entity.type
_entity.pdbx_description
1 polymer ?
#
loop_
_entity_poly.entity_id
_entity_poly.type
_entity_poly.pdbx_seq_one_letter_code
_entity_poly.pdbx_strand_id
1 'polypeptide(L)'
;ARPALRGVPADALAHLLAPRIEAGELGLLDLLTGLRLLRTPLLTRAERLLRTEGRADLADGLVLLDGPLRAPGAPPEDAAALASLRTPSRAPVTPADPPSLPELLDLARTGPPGRTREVLTRLVDEYAPEPGARPEPELRALIEELLRHPRAGVRLHAHRASRALFDRDTHARLTALLLADPLPDVVRMAVRTLGRAAWAPALPDLVRLLDHAKPTVRRAARDAAVGFGGAAVPALRRAEARARPDRRSLYTEVLAQITDEQATDEQATGGQVTGGRITDGEA
;
A
#
# COMPACT_ATOMS: atom_id res chain seq x y z
N ALA A 1 -36.04 -17.59 -37.64
CA ALA A 1 -34.86 -17.77 -36.75
C ALA A 1 -33.56 -18.06 -37.51
N ARG A 2 -33.50 -19.09 -38.39
CA ARG A 2 -32.27 -19.49 -39.12
C ARG A 2 -31.52 -18.38 -39.92
N PRO A 3 -32.18 -17.39 -40.56
CA PRO A 3 -31.45 -16.37 -41.33
C PRO A 3 -30.60 -15.41 -40.48
N ALA A 4 -31.02 -15.15 -39.23
CA ALA A 4 -30.38 -14.17 -38.35
C ALA A 4 -29.07 -14.68 -37.71
N LEU A 5 -28.84 -16.01 -37.70
CA LEU A 5 -27.69 -16.64 -37.06
C LEU A 5 -26.50 -16.86 -38.00
N ARG A 6 -26.62 -16.51 -39.30
CA ARG A 6 -25.58 -16.77 -40.31
C ARG A 6 -24.27 -15.99 -40.09
N GLY A 7 -24.29 -14.93 -39.28
CA GLY A 7 -23.10 -14.12 -38.97
C GLY A 7 -22.31 -14.58 -37.73
N VAL A 8 -22.81 -15.57 -36.98
CA VAL A 8 -22.15 -16.04 -35.76
C VAL A 8 -21.30 -17.27 -36.07
N PRO A 9 -20.02 -17.31 -35.67
CA PRO A 9 -19.20 -18.51 -35.80
C PRO A 9 -19.88 -19.72 -35.14
N ALA A 10 -19.85 -20.87 -35.81
CA ALA A 10 -20.59 -22.07 -35.40
C ALA A 10 -20.27 -22.50 -33.96
N ASP A 11 -19.00 -22.44 -33.56
CA ASP A 11 -18.57 -22.79 -32.20
C ASP A 11 -19.02 -21.76 -31.15
N ALA A 12 -19.08 -20.48 -31.51
CA ALA A 12 -19.60 -19.44 -30.62
C ALA A 12 -21.11 -19.61 -30.41
N LEU A 13 -21.85 -19.98 -31.46
CA LEU A 13 -23.25 -20.31 -31.36
C LEU A 13 -23.49 -21.55 -30.48
N ALA A 14 -22.68 -22.61 -30.66
CA ALA A 14 -22.75 -23.79 -29.82
C ALA A 14 -22.44 -23.48 -28.34
N HIS A 15 -21.48 -22.59 -28.07
CA HIS A 15 -21.16 -22.14 -26.72
C HIS A 15 -22.32 -21.37 -26.07
N LEU A 16 -23.00 -20.50 -26.83
CA LEU A 16 -24.16 -19.75 -26.32
C LEU A 16 -25.36 -20.64 -26.02
N LEU A 17 -25.53 -21.73 -26.77
CA LEU A 17 -26.61 -22.70 -26.56
C LEU A 17 -26.30 -23.75 -25.48
N ALA A 18 -25.04 -23.86 -25.06
CA ALA A 18 -24.56 -24.90 -24.13
C ALA A 18 -25.39 -25.02 -22.83
N PRO A 19 -25.72 -23.93 -22.10
CA PRO A 19 -26.47 -24.06 -20.85
C PRO A 19 -27.89 -24.62 -21.04
N ARG A 20 -28.52 -24.34 -22.20
CA ARG A 20 -29.88 -24.82 -22.52
C ARG A 20 -29.87 -26.26 -23.00
N ILE A 21 -28.84 -26.64 -23.76
CA ILE A 21 -28.63 -28.04 -24.18
C ILE A 21 -28.36 -28.91 -22.94
N GLU A 22 -27.55 -28.45 -21.99
CA GLU A 22 -27.32 -29.16 -20.72
C GLU A 22 -28.57 -29.27 -19.86
N ALA A 23 -29.48 -28.29 -19.95
CA ALA A 23 -30.80 -28.34 -19.32
C ALA A 23 -31.79 -29.29 -20.02
N GLY A 24 -31.39 -29.95 -21.12
CA GLY A 24 -32.19 -30.96 -21.82
C GLY A 24 -32.98 -30.46 -23.03
N GLU A 25 -32.79 -29.22 -23.47
CA GLU A 25 -33.49 -28.66 -24.63
C GLU A 25 -32.82 -29.08 -25.96
N LEU A 26 -32.83 -30.39 -26.23
CA LEU A 26 -32.13 -30.98 -27.37
C LEU A 26 -32.68 -30.53 -28.74
N GLY A 27 -33.90 -29.98 -28.79
CA GLY A 27 -34.46 -29.39 -30.03
C GLY A 27 -33.67 -28.19 -30.56
N LEU A 28 -32.83 -27.56 -29.73
CA LEU A 28 -31.95 -26.46 -30.16
C LEU A 28 -30.78 -26.96 -31.02
N LEU A 29 -30.46 -28.26 -30.99
CA LEU A 29 -29.40 -28.85 -31.80
C LEU A 29 -29.71 -28.77 -33.31
N ASP A 30 -30.99 -28.64 -33.69
CA ASP A 30 -31.42 -28.42 -35.08
C ASP A 30 -30.89 -27.11 -35.68
N LEU A 31 -30.44 -26.17 -34.84
CA LEU A 31 -29.79 -24.93 -35.26
C LEU A 31 -28.30 -25.10 -35.56
N LEU A 32 -27.72 -26.21 -35.08
CA LEU A 32 -26.30 -26.55 -35.20
C LEU A 32 -26.06 -27.61 -36.29
N THR A 33 -27.11 -28.20 -36.86
CA THR A 33 -26.99 -29.21 -37.92
C THR A 33 -26.39 -28.65 -39.20
N GLY A 34 -25.53 -29.43 -39.84
CA GLY A 34 -24.79 -29.04 -41.06
C GLY A 34 -23.64 -28.07 -40.82
N LEU A 35 -23.46 -27.54 -39.60
CA LEU A 35 -22.30 -26.73 -39.24
C LEU A 35 -21.14 -27.63 -38.78
N ARG A 36 -19.92 -27.26 -39.16
CA ARG A 36 -18.71 -27.91 -38.68
C ARG A 36 -18.37 -27.35 -37.31
N LEU A 37 -18.46 -28.19 -36.28
CA LEU A 37 -18.31 -27.80 -34.88
C LEU A 37 -17.13 -28.52 -34.27
N LEU A 38 -16.44 -27.85 -33.35
CA LEU A 38 -15.42 -28.50 -32.54
C LEU A 38 -16.07 -29.56 -31.64
N ARG A 39 -15.51 -30.78 -31.63
CA ARG A 39 -15.95 -31.85 -30.76
C ARG A 39 -15.67 -31.47 -29.30
N THR A 40 -16.73 -31.25 -28.54
CA THR A 40 -16.68 -31.00 -27.09
C THR A 40 -17.36 -32.13 -26.32
N PRO A 41 -17.05 -32.31 -25.02
CA PRO A 41 -17.70 -33.33 -24.18
C PRO A 41 -19.23 -33.17 -24.12
N LEU A 42 -19.70 -31.91 -24.10
CA LEU A 42 -21.11 -31.56 -24.10
C LEU A 42 -21.80 -32.05 -25.38
N LEU A 43 -21.28 -31.67 -26.56
CA LEU A 43 -21.87 -32.07 -27.84
C LEU A 43 -21.78 -33.58 -28.06
N THR A 44 -20.70 -34.22 -27.58
CA THR A 44 -20.56 -35.69 -27.64
C THR A 44 -21.59 -36.39 -26.76
N ARG A 45 -21.94 -35.83 -25.59
CA ARG A 45 -23.00 -36.37 -24.74
C ARG A 45 -24.37 -36.14 -25.37
N ALA A 46 -24.61 -34.95 -25.93
CA ALA A 46 -25.86 -34.61 -26.61
C ALA A 46 -26.13 -35.47 -27.86
N GLU A 47 -25.10 -35.71 -28.68
CA GLU A 47 -25.17 -36.62 -29.84
C GLU A 47 -25.56 -38.05 -29.42
N ARG A 48 -24.93 -38.57 -28.36
CA ARG A 48 -25.27 -39.90 -27.82
C ARG A 48 -26.71 -39.95 -27.31
N LEU A 49 -27.16 -38.89 -26.62
CA LEU A 49 -28.50 -38.81 -26.09
C LEU A 49 -29.56 -38.78 -27.20
N LEU A 50 -29.33 -38.01 -28.26
CA LEU A 50 -30.20 -38.01 -29.46
C LEU A 50 -30.33 -39.40 -30.09
N ARG A 51 -29.23 -40.16 -30.17
CA ARG A 51 -29.27 -41.54 -30.68
C ARG A 51 -30.07 -42.47 -29.77
N THR A 52 -29.91 -42.35 -28.45
CA THR A 52 -30.70 -43.16 -27.50
C THR A 52 -32.19 -42.80 -27.50
N GLU A 53 -32.54 -41.56 -27.84
CA GLU A 53 -33.93 -41.08 -27.97
C GLU A 53 -34.54 -41.35 -29.36
N GLY A 54 -33.85 -42.08 -30.24
CA GLY A 54 -34.35 -42.43 -31.58
C GLY A 54 -34.32 -41.27 -32.59
N ARG A 55 -33.65 -40.16 -32.27
CA ARG A 55 -33.48 -38.99 -33.14
C ARG A 55 -32.17 -39.07 -33.93
N ALA A 56 -31.94 -40.21 -34.58
CA ALA A 56 -30.67 -40.51 -35.28
C ALA A 56 -30.37 -39.50 -36.40
N ASP A 57 -31.37 -39.10 -37.17
CA ASP A 57 -31.22 -38.14 -38.28
C ASP A 57 -30.62 -36.79 -37.83
N LEU A 58 -30.95 -36.37 -36.61
CA LEU A 58 -30.44 -35.12 -36.04
C LEU A 58 -29.04 -35.29 -35.45
N ALA A 59 -28.74 -36.45 -34.88
CA ALA A 59 -27.40 -36.79 -34.44
C ALA A 59 -26.42 -36.84 -35.63
N ASP A 60 -26.85 -37.43 -36.74
CA ASP A 60 -26.04 -37.56 -37.96
C ASP A 60 -25.88 -36.21 -38.68
N GLY A 61 -26.80 -35.27 -38.44
CA GLY A 61 -26.68 -33.88 -38.89
C GLY A 61 -25.62 -33.06 -38.15
N LEU A 62 -25.08 -33.52 -37.01
CA LEU A 62 -24.04 -32.81 -36.25
C LEU A 62 -22.64 -33.18 -36.76
N VAL A 63 -21.97 -32.24 -37.43
CA VAL A 63 -20.62 -32.47 -37.98
C VAL A 63 -19.55 -32.08 -36.94
N LEU A 64 -19.19 -33.02 -36.06
CA LEU A 64 -18.20 -32.82 -35.00
C LEU A 64 -16.78 -33.15 -35.48
N LEU A 65 -15.92 -32.13 -35.51
CA LEU A 65 -14.51 -32.24 -35.87
C LEU A 65 -13.62 -32.30 -34.64
N ASP A 66 -12.61 -33.15 -34.68
CA ASP A 66 -11.50 -33.05 -33.75
C ASP A 66 -10.67 -31.81 -34.14
N GLY A 67 -10.46 -30.91 -33.18
CA GLY A 67 -9.81 -29.61 -33.44
C GLY A 67 -8.36 -29.75 -33.89
N PRO A 68 -7.77 -28.67 -34.44
CA PRO A 68 -6.47 -28.68 -35.12
C PRO A 68 -5.25 -29.03 -34.24
N LEU A 69 -5.45 -29.24 -32.93
CA LEU A 69 -4.38 -29.44 -31.96
C LEU A 69 -4.36 -30.83 -31.29
N ARG A 70 -5.11 -31.84 -31.76
CA ARG A 70 -5.14 -33.14 -31.08
C ARG A 70 -4.69 -34.30 -31.96
N ALA A 71 -3.57 -34.91 -31.57
CA ALA A 71 -3.24 -36.27 -31.96
C ALA A 71 -3.93 -37.28 -31.01
N PRO A 72 -4.22 -38.52 -31.44
CA PRO A 72 -4.98 -39.52 -30.68
C PRO A 72 -4.36 -39.98 -29.33
N GLY A 73 -3.15 -39.52 -28.99
CA GLY A 73 -2.42 -39.81 -27.74
C GLY A 73 -2.27 -38.64 -26.76
N ALA A 74 -2.84 -37.47 -27.07
CA ALA A 74 -2.70 -36.25 -26.26
C ALA A 74 -3.22 -36.33 -24.80
N PRO A 75 -4.27 -37.11 -24.43
CA PRO A 75 -4.80 -37.08 -23.06
C PRO A 75 -3.80 -37.46 -21.94
N PRO A 76 -3.02 -38.56 -22.05
CA PRO A 76 -1.99 -38.88 -21.06
C PRO A 76 -0.79 -37.93 -21.10
N GLU A 77 -0.44 -37.38 -22.26
CA GLU A 77 0.65 -36.39 -22.42
C GLU A 77 0.28 -35.05 -21.77
N ASP A 78 -0.96 -34.60 -21.93
CA ASP A 78 -1.51 -33.41 -21.27
C ASP A 78 -1.57 -33.59 -19.75
N ALA A 79 -1.94 -34.79 -19.28
CA ALA A 79 -1.96 -35.11 -17.86
C ALA A 79 -0.53 -35.11 -17.27
N ALA A 80 0.45 -35.64 -18.01
CA ALA A 80 1.86 -35.61 -17.64
C ALA A 80 2.42 -34.18 -17.67
N ALA A 81 2.06 -33.35 -18.66
CA ALA A 81 2.46 -31.96 -18.75
C ALA A 81 1.85 -31.11 -17.62
N LEU A 82 0.57 -31.29 -17.31
CA LEU A 82 -0.09 -30.65 -16.18
C LEU A 82 0.48 -31.11 -14.84
N ALA A 83 0.82 -32.39 -14.70
CA ALA A 83 1.53 -32.90 -13.53
C ALA A 83 2.93 -32.26 -13.42
N SER A 84 3.63 -32.08 -14.54
CA SER A 84 4.94 -31.43 -14.59
C SER A 84 4.88 -29.94 -14.22
N LEU A 85 3.77 -29.25 -14.52
CA LEU A 85 3.54 -27.86 -14.09
C LEU A 85 3.12 -27.74 -12.62
N ARG A 86 2.46 -28.77 -12.06
CA ARG A 86 2.09 -28.84 -10.64
C ARG A 86 3.23 -29.30 -9.75
N THR A 87 4.21 -29.98 -10.32
CA THR A 87 5.43 -30.35 -9.63
C THR A 87 6.36 -29.15 -9.77
N PRO A 88 6.74 -28.45 -8.69
CA PRO A 88 7.70 -27.37 -8.81
C PRO A 88 9.03 -28.01 -9.21
N SER A 89 9.38 -27.91 -10.49
CA SER A 89 10.74 -28.18 -10.96
C SER A 89 11.61 -27.04 -10.46
N ARG A 90 11.85 -27.04 -9.15
CA ARG A 90 12.97 -26.33 -8.57
C ARG A 90 14.10 -27.34 -8.69
N ALA A 91 14.89 -27.21 -9.76
CA ALA A 91 16.27 -27.67 -9.68
C ALA A 91 16.81 -27.17 -8.32
N PRO A 92 17.52 -27.99 -7.53
CA PRO A 92 18.11 -27.52 -6.29
C PRO A 92 19.15 -26.46 -6.66
N VAL A 93 18.70 -25.22 -6.75
CA VAL A 93 19.55 -24.06 -6.56
C VAL A 93 19.97 -24.23 -5.12
N THR A 94 21.21 -24.67 -4.89
CA THR A 94 21.88 -24.48 -3.60
C THR A 94 21.48 -23.09 -3.13
N PRO A 95 20.79 -22.95 -1.97
CA PRO A 95 20.39 -21.64 -1.52
C PRO A 95 21.66 -20.81 -1.50
N ALA A 96 21.75 -19.83 -2.40
CA ALA A 96 22.83 -18.87 -2.33
C ALA A 96 22.80 -18.36 -0.90
N ASP A 97 23.96 -18.33 -0.24
CA ASP A 97 24.05 -17.83 1.12
C ASP A 97 23.30 -16.49 1.17
N PRO A 98 22.46 -16.28 2.19
CA PRO A 98 21.73 -15.03 2.30
C PRO A 98 22.74 -13.88 2.21
N PRO A 99 22.49 -12.87 1.35
CA PRO A 99 23.42 -11.76 1.19
C PRO A 99 23.75 -11.17 2.55
N SER A 100 25.04 -10.98 2.78
CA SER A 100 25.57 -10.38 3.99
C SER A 100 25.10 -8.93 4.14
N LEU A 101 25.14 -8.39 5.36
CA LEU A 101 24.79 -6.99 5.61
C LEU A 101 25.52 -6.01 4.67
N PRO A 102 26.86 -6.09 4.46
CA PRO A 102 27.53 -5.19 3.52
C PRO A 102 26.99 -5.25 2.10
N GLU A 103 26.63 -6.44 1.61
CA GLU A 103 26.03 -6.63 0.28
C GLU A 103 24.63 -6.04 0.20
N LEU A 104 23.82 -6.19 1.24
CA LEU A 104 22.50 -5.54 1.33
C LEU A 104 22.64 -4.01 1.34
N LEU A 105 23.60 -3.48 2.09
CA LEU A 105 23.85 -2.03 2.13
C LEU A 105 24.29 -1.50 0.76
N ASP A 106 25.18 -2.19 0.06
CA ASP A 106 25.61 -1.81 -1.29
C ASP A 106 24.44 -1.86 -2.29
N LEU A 107 23.66 -2.95 -2.27
CA LEU A 107 22.50 -3.13 -3.13
C LEU A 107 21.42 -2.07 -2.88
N ALA A 108 21.26 -1.59 -1.65
CA ALA A 108 20.34 -0.50 -1.33
C ALA A 108 20.78 0.83 -1.98
N ARG A 109 22.09 1.11 -2.02
CA ARG A 109 22.66 2.34 -2.60
C ARG A 109 22.65 2.34 -4.13
N THR A 110 23.02 1.22 -4.74
CA THR A 110 23.24 1.12 -6.18
C THR A 110 22.01 0.62 -6.94
N GLY A 111 21.09 -0.05 -6.24
CA GLY A 111 19.92 -0.67 -6.84
C GLY A 111 18.91 0.32 -7.42
N PRO A 112 18.08 -0.11 -8.39
CA PRO A 112 16.96 0.69 -8.86
C PRO A 112 15.94 0.92 -7.74
N PRO A 113 15.09 1.96 -7.81
CA PRO A 113 14.16 2.32 -6.72
C PRO A 113 13.22 1.21 -6.25
N GLY A 114 12.86 0.25 -7.11
CA GLY A 114 12.12 -0.96 -6.71
C GLY A 114 12.96 -1.83 -5.78
N ARG A 115 14.17 -2.15 -6.22
CA ARG A 115 15.11 -3.00 -5.48
C ARG A 115 15.56 -2.37 -4.16
N THR A 116 15.85 -1.06 -4.14
CA THR A 116 16.18 -0.36 -2.88
C THR A 116 15.07 -0.52 -1.84
N ARG A 117 13.79 -0.43 -2.25
CA ARG A 117 12.66 -0.60 -1.33
C ARG A 117 12.54 -2.03 -0.83
N GLU A 118 12.71 -3.03 -1.69
CA GLU A 118 12.73 -4.44 -1.29
C GLU A 118 13.84 -4.72 -0.28
N VAL A 119 15.04 -4.19 -0.52
CA VAL A 119 16.18 -4.34 0.38
C VAL A 119 15.93 -3.64 1.71
N LEU A 120 15.32 -2.44 1.72
CA LEU A 120 14.94 -1.78 2.97
C LEU A 120 13.93 -2.59 3.78
N THR A 121 12.93 -3.20 3.14
CA THR A 121 12.00 -4.11 3.84
C THR A 121 12.75 -5.28 4.46
N ARG A 122 13.64 -5.90 3.69
CA ARG A 122 14.46 -7.02 4.17
C ARG A 122 15.37 -6.62 5.34
N LEU A 123 16.01 -5.46 5.27
CA LEU A 123 16.84 -4.94 6.37
C LEU A 123 16.02 -4.73 7.64
N VAL A 124 14.76 -4.28 7.53
CA VAL A 124 13.86 -4.19 8.68
C VAL A 124 13.55 -5.57 9.26
N ASP A 125 13.26 -6.55 8.41
CA ASP A 125 12.92 -7.90 8.85
C ASP A 125 14.10 -8.62 9.52
N GLU A 126 15.33 -8.39 9.05
CA GLU A 126 16.54 -9.07 9.53
C GLU A 126 17.28 -8.33 10.65
N TYR A 127 17.20 -6.99 10.71
CA TYR A 127 18.01 -6.15 11.60
C TYR A 127 17.18 -5.20 12.49
N ALA A 128 15.88 -5.46 12.66
CA ALA A 128 15.11 -4.74 13.68
C ALA A 128 15.77 -4.95 15.06
N PRO A 129 16.08 -3.87 15.80
CA PRO A 129 16.80 -3.98 17.06
C PRO A 129 15.93 -4.65 18.13
N GLU A 130 16.54 -5.59 18.86
CA GLU A 130 16.00 -6.03 20.15
C GLU A 130 15.96 -4.85 21.13
N PRO A 131 15.02 -4.84 22.11
CA PRO A 131 14.93 -3.76 23.09
C PRO A 131 16.27 -3.49 23.79
N GLY A 132 16.83 -2.30 23.59
CA GLY A 132 18.11 -1.87 24.19
C GLY A 132 19.37 -2.09 23.33
N ALA A 133 19.23 -2.68 22.13
CA ALA A 133 20.35 -2.79 21.19
C ALA A 133 20.74 -1.42 20.62
N ARG A 134 22.05 -1.19 20.43
CA ARG A 134 22.56 0.02 19.79
C ARG A 134 22.43 -0.13 18.28
N PRO A 135 21.90 0.86 17.55
CA PRO A 135 21.75 0.76 16.12
C PRO A 135 23.10 0.77 15.41
N GLU A 136 23.23 -0.09 14.40
CA GLU A 136 24.43 -0.21 13.60
C GLU A 136 24.72 1.12 12.86
N PRO A 137 25.95 1.65 12.95
CA PRO A 137 26.28 2.96 12.40
C PRO A 137 26.18 2.98 10.87
N GLU A 138 26.50 1.87 10.18
CA GLU A 138 26.38 1.79 8.72
C GLU A 138 24.92 1.85 8.26
N LEU A 139 24.02 1.20 8.99
CA LEU A 139 22.58 1.22 8.68
C LEU A 139 22.01 2.63 8.85
N ARG A 140 22.40 3.32 9.93
CA ARG A 140 22.03 4.73 10.13
C ARG A 140 22.53 5.62 8.99
N ALA A 141 23.79 5.44 8.57
CA ALA A 141 24.36 6.21 7.46
C ALA A 141 23.63 5.96 6.13
N LEU A 142 23.29 4.70 5.84
CA LEU A 142 22.48 4.34 4.66
C LEU A 142 21.11 5.04 4.69
N ILE A 143 20.39 4.96 5.81
CA ILE A 143 19.06 5.58 5.92
C ILE A 143 19.16 7.10 5.75
N GLU A 144 20.15 7.73 6.36
CA GLU A 144 20.40 9.16 6.21
C GLU A 144 20.69 9.57 4.74
N GLU A 145 21.44 8.76 4.01
CA GLU A 145 21.69 8.92 2.56
C GLU A 145 20.38 8.80 1.76
N LEU A 146 19.61 7.73 1.99
CA LEU A 146 18.38 7.44 1.27
C LEU A 146 17.25 8.45 1.56
N LEU A 147 17.28 9.13 2.71
CA LEU A 147 16.38 10.25 3.00
C LEU A 147 16.65 11.48 2.13
N ARG A 148 17.77 11.54 1.40
CA ARG A 148 18.08 12.58 0.40
C ARG A 148 17.95 12.09 -1.04
N HIS A 149 17.46 10.86 -1.23
CA HIS A 149 17.36 10.24 -2.54
C HIS A 149 16.44 11.05 -3.49
N PRO A 150 16.76 11.16 -4.80
CA PRO A 150 15.97 11.95 -5.75
C PRO A 150 14.51 11.51 -5.85
N ARG A 151 14.24 10.21 -5.71
CA ARG A 151 12.89 9.65 -5.73
C ARG A 151 12.24 9.69 -4.35
N ALA A 152 11.11 10.41 -4.25
CA ALA A 152 10.33 10.50 -3.02
C ALA A 152 9.86 9.16 -2.46
N GLY A 153 9.54 8.20 -3.35
CA GLY A 153 9.16 6.85 -2.93
C GLY A 153 10.25 6.13 -2.12
N VAL A 154 11.52 6.36 -2.44
CA VAL A 154 12.66 5.82 -1.68
C VAL A 154 12.81 6.57 -0.36
N ARG A 155 12.75 7.90 -0.36
CA ARG A 155 12.80 8.70 0.88
C ARG A 155 11.74 8.29 1.89
N LEU A 156 10.50 8.09 1.43
CA LEU A 156 9.39 7.65 2.28
C LEU A 156 9.56 6.22 2.79
N HIS A 157 10.15 5.31 2.01
CA HIS A 157 10.48 3.97 2.50
C HIS A 157 11.63 4.00 3.51
N ALA A 158 12.67 4.78 3.26
CA ALA A 158 13.76 4.98 4.22
C ALA A 158 13.25 5.58 5.54
N HIS A 159 12.32 6.55 5.47
CA HIS A 159 11.64 7.09 6.66
C HIS A 159 10.88 6.02 7.43
N ARG A 160 10.11 5.16 6.74
CA ARG A 160 9.40 4.04 7.38
C ARG A 160 10.37 3.03 8.01
N ALA A 161 11.42 2.64 7.28
CA ALA A 161 12.45 1.74 7.78
C ALA A 161 13.13 2.32 9.03
N SER A 162 13.44 3.62 9.03
CA SER A 162 14.04 4.30 10.18
C SER A 162 13.22 4.20 11.46
N ARG A 163 11.89 4.11 11.35
CA ARG A 163 11.00 3.95 12.50
C ARG A 163 11.09 2.56 13.12
N ALA A 164 11.34 1.54 12.30
CA ALA A 164 11.45 0.16 12.75
C ALA A 164 12.87 -0.17 13.23
N LEU A 165 13.88 0.43 12.61
CA LEU A 165 15.30 0.14 12.86
C LEU A 165 15.92 0.90 14.02
N PHE A 166 15.32 2.02 14.43
CA PHE A 166 15.96 2.95 15.38
C PHE A 166 15.02 3.37 16.50
N ASP A 167 15.62 3.79 17.62
CA ASP A 167 14.91 4.37 18.74
C ASP A 167 14.18 5.67 18.36
N ARG A 168 13.28 6.12 19.24
CA ARG A 168 12.43 7.29 19.00
C ARG A 168 13.22 8.58 18.75
N ASP A 169 14.33 8.81 19.46
CA ASP A 169 15.15 10.02 19.29
C ASP A 169 15.88 9.98 17.95
N THR A 170 16.50 8.86 17.61
CA THR A 170 17.17 8.67 16.32
C THR A 170 16.18 8.81 15.17
N HIS A 171 14.99 8.21 15.26
CA HIS A 171 13.94 8.36 14.26
C HIS A 171 13.47 9.82 14.12
N ALA A 172 13.30 10.55 15.22
CA ALA A 172 12.92 11.97 15.19
C ALA A 172 14.01 12.82 14.52
N ARG A 173 15.28 12.59 14.87
CA ARG A 173 16.43 13.27 14.27
C ARG A 173 16.51 13.05 12.75
N LEU A 174 16.30 11.81 12.30
CA LEU A 174 16.24 11.48 10.87
C LEU A 174 15.02 12.13 10.20
N THR A 175 13.88 12.17 10.87
CA THR A 175 12.68 12.84 10.38
C THR A 175 12.89 14.35 10.17
N ALA A 176 13.72 15.00 10.99
CA ALA A 176 14.03 16.42 10.83
C ALA A 176 14.71 16.75 9.49
N LEU A 177 15.45 15.81 8.88
CA LEU A 177 16.02 15.97 7.54
C LEU A 177 14.95 16.23 6.47
N LEU A 178 13.75 15.69 6.66
CA LEU A 178 12.62 15.82 5.73
C LEU A 178 11.89 17.17 5.84
N LEU A 179 12.23 18.03 6.81
CA LEU A 179 11.66 19.38 6.91
C LEU A 179 12.11 20.30 5.76
N ALA A 180 13.17 19.93 5.05
CA ALA A 180 13.70 20.61 3.87
C ALA A 180 13.34 19.90 2.54
N ASP A 181 12.42 18.92 2.57
CA ASP A 181 12.07 18.15 1.38
C ASP A 181 11.41 19.03 0.29
N PRO A 182 11.73 18.84 -1.00
CA PRO A 182 11.10 19.61 -2.08
C PRO A 182 9.59 19.36 -2.22
N LEU A 183 9.07 18.23 -1.70
CA LEU A 183 7.65 17.91 -1.77
C LEU A 183 6.93 18.39 -0.49
N PRO A 184 5.96 19.32 -0.61
CA PRO A 184 5.24 19.86 0.55
C PRO A 184 4.52 18.81 1.39
N ASP A 185 4.05 17.72 0.77
CA ASP A 185 3.42 16.63 1.50
C ASP A 185 4.38 15.85 2.38
N VAL A 186 5.64 15.72 1.96
CA VAL A 186 6.70 15.09 2.77
C VAL A 186 7.06 16.00 3.94
N VAL A 187 7.23 17.31 3.69
CA VAL A 187 7.44 18.31 4.76
C VAL A 187 6.30 18.28 5.78
N ARG A 188 5.05 18.31 5.31
CA ARG A 188 3.85 18.25 6.17
C ARG A 188 3.82 16.97 7.01
N MET A 189 4.20 15.84 6.44
CA MET A 189 4.29 14.57 7.15
C MET A 189 5.39 14.58 8.22
N ALA A 190 6.56 15.14 7.91
CA ALA A 190 7.66 15.32 8.87
C ALA A 190 7.26 16.24 10.05
N VAL A 191 6.63 17.38 9.76
CA VAL A 191 6.10 18.33 10.76
C VAL A 191 5.14 17.63 11.73
N ARG A 192 4.17 16.87 11.20
CA ARG A 192 3.20 16.15 12.04
C ARG A 192 3.86 15.07 12.90
N THR A 193 4.84 14.37 12.35
CA THR A 193 5.59 13.33 13.09
C THR A 193 6.36 13.93 14.26
N LEU A 194 7.09 15.03 14.01
CA LEU A 194 7.87 15.72 15.03
C LEU A 194 7.01 16.44 16.08
N GLY A 195 5.93 17.08 15.65
CA GLY A 195 4.96 17.72 16.54
C GLY A 195 4.31 16.73 17.50
N ARG A 196 3.82 15.59 17.00
CA ARG A 196 3.28 14.51 17.85
C ARG A 196 4.32 13.91 18.79
N ALA A 197 5.57 13.84 18.34
CA ALA A 197 6.65 13.36 19.17
C ALA A 197 7.06 14.36 20.25
N ALA A 198 6.58 15.62 20.20
CA ALA A 198 7.04 16.74 21.01
C ALA A 198 8.58 16.85 21.02
N TRP A 199 9.23 16.60 19.88
CA TRP A 199 10.68 16.57 19.78
C TRP A 199 11.26 17.99 19.73
N ALA A 200 11.59 18.53 20.90
CA ALA A 200 12.01 19.91 21.11
C ALA A 200 13.13 20.42 20.17
N PRO A 201 14.14 19.62 19.78
CA PRO A 201 15.19 20.13 18.89
C PRO A 201 14.70 20.58 17.50
N ALA A 202 13.52 20.13 17.03
CA ALA A 202 12.94 20.61 15.76
C ALA A 202 12.19 21.94 15.87
N LEU A 203 11.91 22.44 17.08
CA LEU A 203 11.08 23.63 17.29
C LEU A 203 11.49 24.84 16.42
N PRO A 204 12.78 25.21 16.30
CA PRO A 204 13.18 26.33 15.45
C PRO A 204 12.77 26.15 13.99
N ASP A 205 12.93 24.95 13.43
CA ASP A 205 12.55 24.64 12.05
C ASP A 205 11.03 24.58 11.87
N LEU A 206 10.31 24.00 12.83
CA LEU A 206 8.84 23.99 12.81
C LEU A 206 8.27 25.42 12.82
N VAL A 207 8.83 26.30 13.66
CA VAL A 207 8.44 27.72 13.70
C VAL A 207 8.76 28.43 12.38
N ARG A 208 9.90 28.13 11.75
CA ARG A 208 10.24 28.70 10.43
C ARG A 208 9.22 28.31 9.35
N LEU A 209 8.62 27.12 9.46
CA LEU A 209 7.60 26.65 8.51
C LEU A 209 6.23 27.35 8.65
N LEU A 210 6.03 28.21 9.66
CA LEU A 210 4.86 29.10 9.71
C LEU A 210 4.82 30.08 8.53
N ASP A 211 5.96 30.40 7.91
CA ASP A 211 6.04 31.23 6.70
C ASP A 211 6.18 30.41 5.41
N HIS A 212 5.88 29.11 5.45
CA HIS A 212 6.01 28.25 4.28
C HIS A 212 5.03 28.65 3.16
N ALA A 213 5.45 28.55 1.89
CA ALA A 213 4.64 28.95 0.74
C ALA A 213 3.30 28.19 0.64
N LYS A 214 3.30 26.90 1.00
CA LYS A 214 2.10 26.05 0.95
C LYS A 214 1.26 26.15 2.24
N PRO A 215 -0.04 26.50 2.14
CA PRO A 215 -0.92 26.65 3.31
C PRO A 215 -1.05 25.39 4.18
N THR A 216 -1.04 24.21 3.56
CA THR A 216 -1.14 22.93 4.27
C THR A 216 0.06 22.65 5.19
N VAL A 217 1.24 23.13 4.82
CA VAL A 217 2.46 23.04 5.66
C VAL A 217 2.39 24.07 6.79
N ARG A 218 1.98 25.31 6.51
CA ARG A 218 1.81 26.35 7.55
C ARG A 218 0.83 25.90 8.64
N ARG A 219 -0.30 25.32 8.24
CA ARG A 219 -1.29 24.77 9.19
C ARG A 219 -0.66 23.69 10.06
N ALA A 220 0.01 22.71 9.46
CA ALA A 220 0.68 21.66 10.23
C ALA A 220 1.75 22.22 11.19
N ALA A 221 2.50 23.25 10.78
CA ALA A 221 3.50 23.91 11.61
C ALA A 221 2.86 24.65 12.79
N ARG A 222 1.73 25.33 12.54
CA ARG A 222 0.90 25.95 13.59
C ARG A 222 0.42 24.90 14.59
N ASP A 223 -0.23 23.84 14.11
CA ASP A 223 -0.76 22.78 14.97
C ASP A 223 0.36 22.15 15.82
N ALA A 224 1.54 21.94 15.22
CA ALA A 224 2.70 21.44 15.96
C ALA A 224 3.16 22.46 17.03
N ALA A 225 3.35 23.73 16.68
CA ALA A 225 3.80 24.76 17.62
C ALA A 225 2.83 24.96 18.79
N VAL A 226 1.52 24.93 18.52
CA VAL A 226 0.45 24.95 19.54
C VAL A 226 0.55 23.72 20.43
N GLY A 227 0.72 22.52 19.85
CA GLY A 227 0.88 21.28 20.63
C GLY A 227 2.14 21.24 21.51
N PHE A 228 3.17 22.05 21.22
CA PHE A 228 4.30 22.26 22.12
C PHE A 228 4.00 23.22 23.27
N GLY A 229 2.92 24.00 23.17
CA GLY A 229 2.47 24.96 24.18
C GLY A 229 3.56 25.95 24.57
N GLY A 230 3.72 26.16 25.88
CA GLY A 230 4.72 27.07 26.45
C GLY A 230 6.16 26.83 25.95
N ALA A 231 6.53 25.59 25.60
CA ALA A 231 7.87 25.28 25.11
C ALA A 231 8.18 25.93 23.75
N ALA A 232 7.16 26.25 22.94
CA ALA A 232 7.33 26.93 21.66
C ALA A 232 7.53 28.44 21.80
N VAL A 233 7.10 29.05 22.91
CA VAL A 233 7.07 30.52 23.10
C VAL A 233 8.43 31.18 22.85
N PRO A 234 9.56 30.70 23.39
CA PRO A 234 10.86 31.34 23.14
C PRO A 234 11.26 31.33 21.67
N ALA A 235 10.95 30.26 20.93
CA ALA A 235 11.25 30.16 19.51
C ALA A 235 10.34 31.07 18.67
N LEU A 236 9.04 31.11 18.99
CA LEU A 236 8.05 31.97 18.35
C LEU A 236 8.39 33.46 18.53
N ARG A 237 8.72 33.91 19.76
CA ARG A 237 9.12 35.30 20.03
C ARG A 237 10.39 35.71 19.29
N ARG A 238 11.37 34.81 19.22
CA ARG A 238 12.61 35.06 18.44
C ARG A 238 12.35 35.20 16.94
N ALA A 239 11.42 34.42 16.40
CA ALA A 239 11.03 34.48 14.99
C ALA A 239 10.18 35.73 14.70
N GLU A 240 9.19 36.03 15.54
CA GLU A 240 8.36 37.24 15.48
C GLU A 240 9.21 38.52 15.44
N ALA A 241 10.19 38.63 16.34
CA ALA A 241 11.08 39.79 16.41
C ALA A 241 11.92 40.01 15.14
N ARG A 242 12.21 38.94 14.40
CA ARG A 242 12.99 38.96 13.14
C ARG A 242 12.11 39.03 11.89
N ALA A 243 10.80 38.82 12.03
CA ALA A 243 9.88 38.79 10.91
C ALA A 243 9.63 40.21 10.36
N ARG A 244 9.43 40.28 9.04
CA ARG A 244 8.94 41.49 8.38
C ARG A 244 7.56 41.88 8.94
N PRO A 245 7.20 43.17 8.97
CA PRO A 245 5.93 43.62 9.57
C PRO A 245 4.70 42.87 9.06
N ASP A 246 4.62 42.58 7.76
CA ASP A 246 3.53 41.86 7.11
C ASP A 246 3.45 40.37 7.49
N ARG A 247 4.53 39.80 8.03
CA ARG A 247 4.62 38.39 8.43
C ARG A 247 4.53 38.16 9.93
N ARG A 248 4.52 39.21 10.75
CA ARG A 248 4.47 39.08 12.23
C ARG A 248 3.19 38.40 12.71
N SER A 249 2.06 38.62 12.01
CA SER A 249 0.76 38.00 12.32
C SER A 249 0.85 36.47 12.42
N LEU A 250 1.65 35.84 11.55
CA LEU A 250 1.85 34.39 11.54
C LEU A 250 2.38 33.84 12.87
N TYR A 251 3.10 34.64 13.64
CA TYR A 251 3.66 34.24 14.94
C TYR A 251 2.78 34.70 16.10
N THR A 252 2.28 35.94 16.05
CA THR A 252 1.44 36.50 17.11
C THR A 252 0.14 35.73 17.27
N GLU A 253 -0.45 35.25 16.17
CA GLU A 253 -1.67 34.43 16.23
C GLU A 253 -1.44 33.07 16.89
N VAL A 254 -0.24 32.49 16.76
CA VAL A 254 0.11 31.22 17.42
C VAL A 254 0.38 31.44 18.89
N LEU A 255 1.08 32.53 19.23
CA LEU A 255 1.35 32.93 20.62
C LEU A 255 0.06 33.23 21.39
N ALA A 256 -0.90 33.92 20.76
CA ALA A 256 -2.21 34.19 21.33
C ALA A 256 -2.95 32.87 21.63
N GLN A 257 -3.01 31.97 20.65
CA GLN A 257 -3.65 30.66 20.81
C GLN A 257 -3.03 29.83 21.95
N ILE A 258 -1.70 29.78 22.04
CA ILE A 258 -1.02 29.09 23.16
C ILE A 258 -1.43 29.71 24.50
N THR A 259 -1.53 31.04 24.58
CA THR A 259 -1.92 31.74 25.82
C THR A 259 -3.36 31.41 26.21
N ASP A 260 -4.28 31.39 25.24
CA ASP A 260 -5.69 31.07 25.46
C ASP A 260 -5.87 29.60 25.92
N GLU A 261 -5.13 28.65 25.33
CA GLU A 261 -5.15 27.23 25.73
C GLU A 261 -4.61 27.04 27.15
N GLN A 262 -3.50 27.71 27.52
CA GLN A 262 -2.97 27.65 28.89
C GLN A 262 -3.93 28.27 29.92
N ALA A 263 -4.57 29.40 29.60
CA ALA A 263 -5.55 30.02 30.49
C ALA A 263 -6.78 29.11 30.72
N THR A 264 -7.17 28.34 29.70
CA THR A 264 -8.27 27.37 29.80
C THR A 264 -7.89 26.18 30.69
N ASP A 265 -6.67 25.66 30.53
CA ASP A 265 -6.14 24.54 31.35
C ASP A 265 -6.01 24.93 32.84
N GLU A 266 -5.58 26.17 33.13
CA GLU A 266 -5.50 26.70 34.49
C GLU A 266 -6.89 26.84 35.16
N GLN A 267 -7.89 27.30 34.41
CA GLN A 267 -9.28 27.42 34.92
C GLN A 267 -9.92 26.05 35.14
N ALA A 268 -9.65 25.06 34.27
CA ALA A 268 -10.13 23.69 34.44
C ALA A 268 -9.50 23.01 35.66
N THR A 269 -8.23 23.28 35.96
CA THR A 269 -7.51 22.69 37.09
C THR A 269 -7.84 23.38 38.42
N GLY A 270 -8.11 24.70 38.41
CA GLY A 270 -8.44 25.49 39.60
C GLY A 270 -9.88 25.32 40.13
N GLY A 271 -10.82 24.87 39.30
CA GLY A 271 -12.24 24.70 39.68
C GLY A 271 -12.56 23.47 40.55
N GLN A 272 -11.60 22.57 40.80
CA GLN A 272 -11.84 21.28 41.45
C GLN A 272 -11.48 21.23 42.95
N VAL A 273 -11.02 22.33 43.55
CA VAL A 273 -10.52 22.35 44.95
C VAL A 273 -11.51 22.94 45.98
N THR A 274 -12.63 23.56 45.57
CA THR A 274 -13.54 24.27 46.49
C THR A 274 -14.94 23.66 46.62
N GLY A 275 -15.04 22.35 46.87
CA GLY A 275 -16.34 21.67 47.05
C GLY A 275 -16.27 20.50 48.03
N GLY A 276 -15.87 20.75 49.29
CA GLY A 276 -15.76 19.68 50.28
C GLY A 276 -15.58 20.15 51.72
N ARG A 277 -16.54 20.92 52.24
CA ARG A 277 -16.82 21.00 53.68
C ARG A 277 -18.19 21.62 53.90
N ILE A 278 -18.81 21.26 55.04
CA ILE A 278 -20.15 21.66 55.55
C ILE A 278 -21.20 20.63 55.07
N THR A 279 -21.87 19.80 55.89
CA THR A 279 -22.13 19.64 57.33
C THR A 279 -22.11 18.12 57.65
N ASP A 280 -21.92 17.63 58.88
CA ASP A 280 -23.02 17.47 59.86
C ASP A 280 -22.46 17.34 61.27
N GLY A 281 -22.88 18.27 62.11
CA GLY A 281 -22.82 18.16 63.56
C GLY A 281 -24.17 18.61 64.10
N GLU A 282 -25.04 17.65 64.39
CA GLU A 282 -26.14 17.82 65.33
C GLU A 282 -26.06 16.70 66.36
N ALA A 283 -26.03 17.12 67.63
CA ALA A 283 -26.14 16.34 68.84
C ALA A 283 -27.39 16.81 69.58
#